data_AF-A0A950W5V3-F1
#
_entry.id   AF-A0A950W5V3-F1
#
_cell.length_a   1.000
_cell.length_b   1.000
_cell.length_c   1.000
_cell.angle_alpha   90.00
_cell.angle_beta   90.00
_cell.angle_gamma   90.00
#
_symmetry.space_group_name_H-M   'P 1'
#
loop_
_entity.id
_entity.type
_entity.pdbx_description
1 polymer ?
#
loop_
_entity_poly.entity_id
_entity_poly.type
_entity_poly.pdbx_seq_one_letter_code
_entity_poly.pdbx_strand_id
1 'polypeptide(L)'
;MNSNVESDDSRIFLAFEYRSQGDLLDAEQQINVLWHAHPTAPWVVSEASALYETLAEFNQTPGGQPLQRAANDVSSMTWLQLLSEVDPSNVYSQYMLGRFRYYLHGYDSCIAQMYKVIRLSRDEDIQSNAYAYIGLSVAQEGDLAQARIILLHSTQLDPNFHNNTAREELSGLH
;
A
#
# COMPACT_ATOMS: atom_id res chain seq x y z
N MET A 1 -40.90 11.24 -13.99
CA MET A 1 -39.83 10.26 -14.24
C MET A 1 -39.02 10.19 -12.96
N ASN A 2 -39.30 9.21 -12.10
CA ASN A 2 -38.54 9.00 -10.87
C ASN A 2 -37.25 8.26 -11.24
N SER A 3 -36.11 8.90 -11.02
CA SER A 3 -34.82 8.23 -10.99
C SER A 3 -34.87 7.13 -9.93
N ASN A 4 -34.61 5.88 -10.33
CA ASN A 4 -34.34 4.78 -9.42
C ASN A 4 -33.14 5.19 -8.55
N VAL A 5 -33.39 5.70 -7.36
CA VAL A 5 -32.36 5.79 -6.33
C VAL A 5 -32.19 4.38 -5.82
N GLU A 6 -31.23 3.64 -6.37
CA GLU A 6 -30.81 2.36 -5.79
C GLU A 6 -30.44 2.59 -4.33
N SER A 7 -31.00 1.77 -3.44
CA SER A 7 -30.70 1.83 -2.00
C SER A 7 -29.27 1.36 -1.74
N ASP A 8 -28.69 1.79 -0.61
CA ASP A 8 -27.35 1.36 -0.21
C ASP A 8 -27.23 -0.17 -0.14
N ASP A 9 -28.28 -0.84 0.34
CA ASP A 9 -28.41 -2.31 0.37
C ASP A 9 -28.32 -2.94 -1.03
N SER A 10 -28.91 -2.28 -2.03
CA SER A 10 -28.86 -2.76 -3.42
C SER A 10 -27.45 -2.58 -4.00
N ARG A 11 -26.79 -1.46 -3.67
CA ARG A 11 -25.42 -1.18 -4.14
C ARG A 11 -24.41 -2.14 -3.54
N ILE A 12 -24.49 -2.41 -2.23
CA ILE A 12 -23.56 -3.34 -1.60
C ILE A 12 -23.75 -4.77 -2.11
N PHE A 13 -25.00 -5.18 -2.36
CA PHE A 13 -25.29 -6.46 -2.99
C PHE A 13 -24.69 -6.56 -4.40
N LEU A 14 -24.89 -5.54 -5.25
CA LEU A 14 -24.31 -5.51 -6.59
C LEU A 14 -22.77 -5.50 -6.55
N ALA A 15 -22.17 -4.72 -5.66
CA ALA A 15 -20.72 -4.69 -5.47
C ALA A 15 -20.15 -6.07 -5.13
N PHE A 16 -20.83 -6.80 -4.23
CA PHE A 16 -20.47 -8.16 -3.87
C PHE A 16 -20.58 -9.11 -5.07
N GLU A 17 -21.69 -9.06 -5.83
CA GLU A 17 -21.89 -9.90 -7.00
C GLU A 17 -20.82 -9.66 -8.07
N TYR A 18 -20.54 -8.39 -8.40
CA TYR A 18 -19.50 -8.03 -9.36
C TYR A 18 -18.11 -8.52 -8.92
N ARG A 19 -17.77 -8.32 -7.64
CA ARG A 19 -16.51 -8.82 -7.08
C ARG A 19 -16.41 -10.34 -7.16
N SER A 20 -17.50 -11.07 -6.91
CA SER A 20 -17.52 -12.54 -7.01
C SER A 20 -17.28 -13.05 -8.44
N GLN A 21 -17.65 -12.25 -9.44
CA GLN A 21 -17.48 -12.53 -10.87
C GLN A 21 -16.12 -12.07 -11.41
N GLY A 22 -15.36 -11.31 -10.61
CA GLY A 22 -14.08 -10.72 -11.02
C GLY A 22 -14.21 -9.35 -11.69
N ASP A 23 -15.41 -8.79 -11.78
CA ASP A 23 -15.70 -7.48 -12.38
C ASP A 23 -15.43 -6.35 -11.38
N LEU A 24 -14.16 -6.22 -10.98
CA LEU A 24 -13.73 -5.34 -9.89
C LEU A 24 -14.00 -3.85 -10.17
N LEU A 25 -14.04 -3.41 -11.43
CA LEU A 25 -14.34 -2.02 -11.79
C LEU A 25 -15.82 -1.68 -11.65
N ASP A 26 -16.72 -2.62 -11.95
CA ASP A 26 -18.15 -2.41 -11.73
C ASP A 26 -18.48 -2.46 -10.23
N ALA A 27 -17.78 -3.33 -9.47
CA ALA A 27 -17.82 -3.29 -8.02
C ALA A 27 -17.35 -1.93 -7.47
N GLU A 28 -16.28 -1.36 -8.05
CA GLU A 28 -15.74 -0.05 -7.66
C GLU A 28 -16.75 1.06 -7.84
N GLN A 29 -17.46 1.09 -8.96
CA GLN A 29 -18.48 2.11 -9.20
C GLN A 29 -19.56 2.10 -8.11
N GLN A 30 -19.98 0.92 -7.66
CA GLN A 30 -20.99 0.81 -6.60
C GLN A 30 -20.44 1.25 -5.24
N ILE A 31 -19.24 0.79 -4.88
CA ILE A 31 -18.57 1.13 -3.62
C ILE A 31 -18.23 2.62 -3.55
N ASN A 32 -17.79 3.23 -4.65
CA ASN A 32 -17.40 4.63 -4.69
C ASN A 32 -18.60 5.55 -4.38
N VAL A 33 -19.79 5.20 -4.87
CA VAL A 33 -21.03 5.92 -4.52
C VAL A 33 -21.33 5.81 -3.02
N LEU A 34 -21.19 4.60 -2.45
CA LEU A 34 -21.39 4.37 -1.02
C LEU A 34 -20.38 5.15 -0.16
N TRP A 35 -19.11 5.16 -0.55
CA TRP A 35 -18.06 5.91 0.15
C TRP A 35 -18.33 7.42 0.15
N HIS A 36 -18.77 7.99 -0.97
CA HIS A 36 -19.11 9.42 -1.02
C HIS A 36 -20.34 9.76 -0.17
N ALA A 37 -21.32 8.86 -0.08
CA ALA A 37 -22.51 9.06 0.76
C ALA A 37 -22.21 8.89 2.26
N HIS A 38 -21.31 7.95 2.60
CA HIS A 38 -21.06 7.50 3.97
C HIS A 38 -19.55 7.31 4.26
N PRO A 39 -18.73 8.35 4.13
CA PRO A 39 -17.26 8.22 4.10
C PRO A 39 -16.64 7.73 5.41
N THR A 40 -17.37 7.83 6.52
CA THR A 40 -16.90 7.44 7.85
C THR A 40 -17.66 6.24 8.42
N ALA A 41 -18.60 5.64 7.67
CA ALA A 41 -19.33 4.48 8.15
C ALA A 41 -18.39 3.26 8.18
N PRO A 42 -18.19 2.59 9.34
CA PRO A 42 -17.17 1.54 9.46
C PRO A 42 -17.33 0.40 8.46
N TRP A 43 -18.57 0.02 8.13
CA TRP A 43 -18.84 -1.02 7.15
C TRP A 43 -18.49 -0.58 5.72
N VAL A 44 -18.72 0.69 5.36
CA VAL A 44 -18.34 1.23 4.05
C VAL A 44 -16.83 1.31 3.92
N VAL A 45 -16.15 1.79 4.96
CA VAL A 45 -14.68 1.81 5.01
C VAL A 45 -14.14 0.39 4.86
N SER A 46 -14.70 -0.60 5.56
CA SER A 46 -14.28 -2.00 5.44
C SER A 46 -14.43 -2.56 4.03
N GLU A 47 -15.58 -2.34 3.39
CA GLU A 47 -15.86 -2.86 2.05
C GLU A 47 -15.02 -2.17 0.97
N ALA A 48 -14.90 -0.85 1.06
CA ALA A 48 -14.05 -0.07 0.18
C ALA A 48 -12.57 -0.46 0.34
N SER A 49 -12.09 -0.62 1.56
CA SER A 49 -10.72 -1.07 1.82
C SER A 49 -10.44 -2.42 1.18
N ALA A 50 -11.33 -3.41 1.39
CA ALA A 50 -11.17 -4.75 0.83
C ALA A 50 -11.14 -4.74 -0.72
N LEU A 51 -11.98 -3.91 -1.35
CA LEU A 51 -11.99 -3.79 -2.80
C LEU A 51 -10.72 -3.12 -3.33
N TYR A 52 -10.31 -1.99 -2.75
CA TYR A 52 -9.13 -1.26 -3.22
C TYR A 52 -7.82 -2.02 -2.98
N GLU A 53 -7.74 -2.82 -1.91
CA GLU A 53 -6.64 -3.77 -1.72
C GLU A 53 -6.62 -4.82 -2.85
N THR A 54 -7.76 -5.42 -3.17
CA THR A 54 -7.88 -6.40 -4.26
C THR A 54 -7.50 -5.79 -5.62
N LEU A 55 -7.97 -4.58 -5.92
CA LEU A 55 -7.64 -3.85 -7.15
C LEU A 55 -6.15 -3.48 -7.22
N ALA A 56 -5.54 -3.12 -6.10
CA ALA A 56 -4.11 -2.82 -6.03
C ALA A 56 -3.26 -4.06 -6.33
N GLU A 57 -3.66 -5.22 -5.83
CA GLU A 57 -2.96 -6.49 -6.02
C GLU A 57 -3.18 -7.11 -7.39
N PHE A 58 -4.41 -7.04 -7.92
CA PHE A 58 -4.76 -7.59 -9.23
C PHE A 58 -3.87 -7.04 -10.35
N ASN A 59 -3.49 -5.76 -10.24
CA ASN A 59 -2.64 -5.11 -11.22
C ASN A 59 -1.15 -5.45 -11.03
N GLN A 60 -0.72 -6.03 -9.90
CA GLN A 60 0.68 -6.44 -9.73
C GLN A 60 0.95 -7.70 -10.56
N THR A 61 1.80 -7.58 -11.58
CA THR A 61 2.27 -8.74 -12.36
C THR A 61 3.78 -8.90 -12.19
N PRO A 62 4.23 -9.77 -11.27
CA PRO A 62 5.64 -10.10 -11.14
C PRO A 62 6.16 -10.70 -12.46
N GLY A 63 7.28 -10.17 -12.97
CA GLY A 63 7.94 -10.73 -14.16
C GLY A 63 7.37 -10.29 -15.52
N GLY A 64 6.42 -9.34 -15.56
CA GLY A 64 5.94 -8.75 -16.83
C GLY A 64 7.00 -7.95 -17.58
N GLN A 65 6.75 -7.59 -18.85
CA GLN A 65 7.65 -6.72 -19.61
C GLN A 65 7.77 -5.32 -18.93
N PRO A 66 8.90 -4.60 -19.07
CA PRO A 66 9.12 -3.32 -18.38
C PRO A 66 7.99 -2.29 -18.53
N LEU A 67 7.44 -2.11 -19.75
CA LEU A 67 6.34 -1.17 -20.00
C LEU A 67 5.03 -1.62 -19.32
N GLN A 68 4.75 -2.92 -19.34
CA GLN A 68 3.57 -3.49 -18.69
C GLN A 68 3.69 -3.36 -17.17
N ARG A 69 4.87 -3.62 -16.60
CA ARG A 69 5.14 -3.38 -15.17
C ARG A 69 4.94 -1.93 -14.79
N ALA A 70 5.46 -0.97 -15.56
CA ALA A 70 5.28 0.44 -15.26
C ALA A 70 3.79 0.86 -15.29
N ALA A 71 3.01 0.41 -16.29
CA ALA A 71 1.58 0.70 -16.36
C ALA A 71 0.80 0.08 -15.19
N ASN A 72 1.17 -1.14 -14.80
CA ASN A 72 0.63 -1.86 -13.68
C ASN A 72 0.94 -1.18 -12.34
N ASP A 73 2.18 -0.73 -12.16
CA ASP A 73 2.63 0.01 -10.96
C ASP A 73 1.84 1.31 -10.79
N VAL A 74 1.62 2.06 -11.88
CA VAL A 74 0.78 3.28 -11.86
C VAL A 74 -0.66 2.94 -11.44
N SER A 75 -1.23 1.85 -11.97
CA SER A 75 -2.59 1.42 -11.65
C SER A 75 -2.69 0.98 -10.18
N SER A 76 -1.77 0.14 -9.72
CA SER A 76 -1.69 -0.29 -8.32
C SER A 76 -1.52 0.89 -7.36
N MET A 77 -0.64 1.85 -7.69
CA MET A 77 -0.46 3.05 -6.89
C MET A 77 -1.75 3.87 -6.76
N THR A 78 -2.54 3.96 -7.81
CA THR A 78 -3.82 4.68 -7.80
C THR A 78 -4.80 4.06 -6.80
N TRP A 79 -4.94 2.74 -6.81
CA TRP A 79 -5.80 2.03 -5.86
C TRP A 79 -5.28 2.09 -4.42
N LEU A 80 -3.97 2.02 -4.22
CA LEU A 80 -3.36 2.19 -2.90
C LEU A 80 -3.55 3.61 -2.34
N GLN A 81 -3.56 4.63 -3.20
CA GLN A 81 -3.87 6.00 -2.79
C GLN A 81 -5.31 6.11 -2.30
N LEU A 82 -6.28 5.60 -3.07
CA LEU A 82 -7.69 5.55 -2.66
C LEU A 82 -7.87 4.75 -1.36
N LEU A 83 -7.20 3.60 -1.22
CA LEU A 83 -7.19 2.83 0.02
C LEU A 83 -6.67 3.65 1.20
N SER A 84 -5.62 4.45 1.01
CA SER A 84 -5.05 5.30 2.07
C SER A 84 -5.94 6.50 2.43
N GLU A 85 -6.83 6.92 1.55
CA GLU A 85 -7.82 7.97 1.80
C GLU A 85 -9.04 7.41 2.56
N VAL A 86 -9.51 6.24 2.15
CA VAL A 86 -10.64 5.52 2.76
C VAL A 86 -10.27 5.01 4.15
N ASP A 87 -9.09 4.39 4.28
CA ASP A 87 -8.55 3.88 5.53
C ASP A 87 -7.11 4.35 5.74
N PRO A 88 -6.93 5.52 6.37
CA PRO A 88 -5.61 6.04 6.73
C PRO A 88 -4.83 5.16 7.73
N SER A 89 -5.48 4.17 8.35
CA SER A 89 -4.87 3.23 9.28
C SER A 89 -4.43 1.92 8.64
N ASN A 90 -4.76 1.69 7.36
CA ASN A 90 -4.37 0.50 6.62
C ASN A 90 -2.84 0.45 6.45
N VAL A 91 -2.19 -0.47 7.17
CA VAL A 91 -0.72 -0.62 7.18
C VAL A 91 -0.18 -0.97 5.79
N TYR A 92 -0.89 -1.84 5.07
CA TYR A 92 -0.51 -2.30 3.75
C TYR A 92 -0.41 -1.16 2.74
N SER A 93 -1.40 -0.26 2.70
CA SER A 93 -1.40 0.90 1.79
C SER A 93 -0.21 1.82 2.05
N GLN A 94 0.07 2.16 3.31
CA GLN A 94 1.20 3.01 3.66
C GLN A 94 2.53 2.35 3.26
N TYR A 95 2.67 1.05 3.54
CA TYR A 95 3.88 0.30 3.21
C TYR A 95 4.13 0.24 1.69
N MET A 96 3.12 -0.15 0.92
CA MET A 96 3.24 -0.29 -0.53
C MET A 96 3.46 1.07 -1.21
N LEU A 97 2.76 2.13 -0.80
CA LEU A 97 3.00 3.48 -1.30
C LEU A 97 4.43 3.94 -0.99
N GLY A 98 4.93 3.72 0.23
CA GLY A 98 6.31 4.08 0.56
C GLY A 98 7.33 3.32 -0.28
N ARG A 99 7.12 2.02 -0.50
CA ARG A 99 7.97 1.20 -1.38
C ARG A 99 7.98 1.69 -2.83
N PHE A 100 6.81 2.03 -3.39
CA PHE A 100 6.75 2.64 -4.72
C PHE A 100 7.49 3.98 -4.77
N ARG A 101 7.34 4.82 -3.73
CA ARG A 101 8.06 6.10 -3.65
C ARG A 101 9.56 5.90 -3.62
N TYR A 102 10.08 4.89 -2.93
CA TYR A 102 11.50 4.55 -2.97
C TYR A 102 11.98 4.23 -4.39
N TYR A 103 11.30 3.34 -5.10
CA TYR A 103 11.69 2.97 -6.47
C TYR A 103 11.56 4.13 -7.48
N LEU A 104 10.66 5.07 -7.21
CA LEU A 104 10.50 6.30 -7.99
C LEU A 104 11.43 7.44 -7.51
N HIS A 105 12.42 7.16 -6.66
CA HIS A 105 13.38 8.13 -6.11
C HIS A 105 12.74 9.27 -5.29
N GLY A 106 11.51 9.08 -4.81
CA GLY A 106 10.82 9.97 -3.88
C GLY A 106 11.14 9.64 -2.43
N TYR A 107 12.40 9.79 -2.03
CA TYR A 107 12.95 9.33 -0.75
C TYR A 107 12.26 9.97 0.47
N ASP A 108 12.10 11.28 0.52
CA ASP A 108 11.30 11.98 1.54
C ASP A 108 9.89 11.39 1.72
N SER A 109 9.21 11.11 0.60
CA SER A 109 7.87 10.53 0.62
C SER A 109 7.87 9.09 1.10
N CYS A 110 8.88 8.29 0.72
CA CYS A 110 9.07 6.95 1.24
C CYS A 110 9.21 6.98 2.77
N ILE A 111 10.12 7.81 3.28
CA ILE A 111 10.40 7.97 4.71
C ILE A 111 9.11 8.33 5.47
N ALA A 112 8.35 9.32 4.98
CA ALA A 112 7.10 9.74 5.59
C ALA A 112 6.07 8.60 5.69
N GLN A 113 5.92 7.78 4.65
CA GLN A 113 5.00 6.64 4.67
C GLN A 113 5.50 5.53 5.60
N MET A 114 6.79 5.22 5.60
CA MET A 114 7.37 4.17 6.46
C MET A 114 7.27 4.54 7.95
N TYR A 115 7.37 5.83 8.31
CA TYR A 115 7.07 6.25 9.69
C TYR A 115 5.60 6.03 10.08
N LYS A 116 4.65 6.14 9.15
CA LYS A 116 3.26 5.76 9.44
C LYS A 116 3.12 4.27 9.65
N VAL A 117 3.78 3.44 8.84
CA VAL A 117 3.82 1.98 9.02
C VAL A 117 4.30 1.62 10.42
N ILE A 118 5.41 2.21 10.88
CA ILE A 118 5.96 1.99 12.22
C ILE A 118 4.98 2.40 13.32
N ARG A 119 4.22 3.48 13.11
CA ARG A 119 3.23 3.96 14.08
C ARG A 119 1.98 3.06 14.13
N LEU A 120 1.56 2.51 13.00
CA LEU A 120 0.32 1.74 12.86
C LEU A 120 0.50 0.25 13.19
N SER A 121 1.66 -0.32 12.89
CA SER A 121 1.95 -1.74 13.11
C SER A 121 2.68 -1.99 14.43
N ARG A 122 2.35 -3.10 15.10
CA ARG A 122 3.13 -3.66 16.22
C ARG A 122 3.94 -4.90 15.82
N ASP A 123 3.84 -5.31 14.57
CA ASP A 123 4.55 -6.45 14.01
C ASP A 123 6.01 -6.06 13.73
N GLU A 124 6.94 -6.77 14.37
CA GLU A 124 8.38 -6.48 14.28
C GLU A 124 8.96 -6.75 12.89
N ASP A 125 8.42 -7.72 12.14
CA ASP A 125 8.85 -7.99 10.75
C ASP A 125 8.43 -6.84 9.83
N ILE A 126 7.20 -6.34 9.98
CA ILE A 126 6.72 -5.16 9.24
C ILE A 126 7.54 -3.92 9.61
N GLN A 127 7.81 -3.70 10.90
CA GLN A 127 8.62 -2.58 11.35
C GLN A 127 10.06 -2.69 10.85
N SER A 128 10.66 -3.89 10.87
CA SER A 128 11.98 -4.15 10.31
C SER A 128 12.04 -3.72 8.84
N ASN A 129 11.08 -4.14 8.03
CA ASN A 129 11.01 -3.76 6.62
C ASN A 129 10.84 -2.25 6.44
N ALA A 130 10.01 -1.60 7.26
CA ALA A 130 9.84 -0.14 7.20
C ALA A 130 11.14 0.61 7.54
N TYR A 131 11.86 0.20 8.59
CA TYR A 131 13.17 0.78 8.90
C TYR A 131 14.18 0.54 7.79
N ALA A 132 14.16 -0.61 7.10
CA ALA A 132 15.04 -0.85 5.97
C ALA A 132 14.82 0.17 4.84
N TYR A 133 13.57 0.42 4.45
CA TYR A 133 13.26 1.44 3.43
C TYR A 133 13.60 2.86 3.86
N ILE A 134 13.49 3.20 5.15
CA ILE A 134 13.97 4.49 5.68
C ILE A 134 15.50 4.57 5.53
N GLY A 135 16.23 3.58 6.02
CA GLY A 135 17.69 3.57 5.95
C GLY A 135 18.22 3.64 4.52
N LEU A 136 17.60 2.88 3.61
CA LEU A 136 17.86 2.96 2.18
C LEU A 136 17.62 4.35 1.60
N SER A 137 16.47 4.97 1.91
CA SER A 137 16.12 6.30 1.40
C SER A 137 17.12 7.36 1.89
N VAL A 138 17.48 7.31 3.17
CA VAL A 138 18.48 8.20 3.78
C VAL A 138 19.87 7.99 3.16
N ALA A 139 20.25 6.75 2.80
CA ALA A 139 21.51 6.48 2.11
C ALA A 139 21.54 7.12 0.71
N GLN A 140 20.43 7.04 -0.03
CA GLN A 140 20.31 7.63 -1.36
C GLN A 140 20.32 9.17 -1.34
N GLU A 141 19.88 9.78 -0.23
CA GLU A 141 20.01 11.23 0.02
C GLU A 141 21.43 11.64 0.47
N GLY A 142 22.31 10.66 0.75
CA GLY A 142 23.73 10.86 1.01
C GLY A 142 24.15 10.79 2.48
N ASP A 143 23.22 10.65 3.44
CA ASP A 143 23.58 10.47 4.86
C ASP A 143 23.83 8.99 5.19
N LEU A 144 24.97 8.49 4.71
CA LEU A 144 25.38 7.10 4.91
C LEU A 144 25.56 6.73 6.39
N ALA A 145 25.92 7.70 7.23
CA ALA A 145 26.12 7.46 8.66
C ALA A 145 24.79 7.18 9.37
N GLN A 146 23.78 8.02 9.13
CA GLN A 146 22.45 7.84 9.66
C GLN A 146 21.77 6.60 9.07
N ALA A 147 21.89 6.38 7.76
CA ALA A 147 21.37 5.20 7.09
C ALA A 147 21.85 3.90 7.75
N ARG A 148 23.15 3.82 8.03
CA ARG A 148 23.74 2.64 8.70
C ARG A 148 23.13 2.37 10.08
N ILE A 149 22.90 3.41 10.87
CA ILE A 149 22.27 3.28 12.19
C ILE A 149 20.85 2.72 12.05
N ILE A 150 20.09 3.23 11.09
CA ILE A 150 18.71 2.81 10.85
C ILE A 150 18.64 1.38 10.33
N LEU A 151 19.52 0.99 9.40
CA LEU A 151 19.61 -0.36 8.87
C LEU A 151 20.02 -1.36 9.96
N LEU A 152 20.93 -1.00 10.86
CA LEU A 152 21.26 -1.84 12.01
C LEU A 152 20.04 -2.08 12.90
N HIS A 153 19.23 -1.05 13.17
CA HIS A 153 18.00 -1.21 13.92
C HIS A 153 17.00 -2.13 13.20
N SER A 154 16.85 -2.00 11.88
CA SER A 154 16.04 -2.91 11.07
C SER A 154 16.45 -4.39 11.26
N THR A 155 17.75 -4.68 11.23
CA THR A 155 18.24 -6.07 11.43
C THR A 155 18.07 -6.60 12.84
N GLN A 156 17.99 -5.72 13.85
CA GLN A 156 17.75 -6.12 15.25
C GLN A 156 16.30 -6.54 15.48
N LEU A 157 15.35 -5.93 14.77
CA LEU A 157 13.93 -6.26 14.84
C LEU A 157 13.56 -7.57 14.14
N ASP A 158 14.34 -7.99 13.14
CA ASP A 158 14.15 -9.26 12.44
C ASP A 158 15.37 -10.15 12.66
N PRO A 159 15.50 -10.85 13.80
CA PRO A 159 16.61 -11.77 14.03
C PRO A 159 16.52 -13.05 13.19
N ASN A 160 15.36 -13.32 12.58
CA ASN A 160 15.06 -14.56 11.84
C ASN A 160 15.32 -14.45 10.33
N PHE A 161 15.84 -13.31 9.87
CA PHE A 161 16.33 -13.10 8.50
C PHE A 161 15.23 -13.03 7.42
N HIS A 162 14.04 -12.56 7.77
CA HIS A 162 12.97 -12.30 6.80
C HIS A 162 13.25 -11.08 5.90
N ASN A 163 14.05 -10.12 6.37
CA ASN A 163 14.45 -8.91 5.66
C ASN A 163 15.91 -9.00 5.20
N ASN A 164 16.14 -9.56 4.02
CA ASN A 164 17.47 -9.64 3.41
C ASN A 164 17.98 -8.26 2.92
N THR A 165 17.08 -7.35 2.56
CA THR A 165 17.41 -6.06 1.95
C THR A 165 18.31 -5.22 2.84
N ALA A 166 17.99 -5.06 4.13
CA ALA A 166 18.83 -4.28 5.04
C ALA A 166 20.24 -4.85 5.22
N ARG A 167 20.38 -6.19 5.12
CA ARG A 167 21.64 -6.90 5.33
C ARG A 167 22.55 -6.84 4.12
N GLU A 168 21.98 -6.98 2.93
CA GLU A 168 22.70 -6.82 1.65
C GLU A 168 23.36 -5.44 1.60
N GLU A 169 22.60 -4.39 1.91
CA GLU A 169 23.11 -3.01 1.97
C GLU A 169 24.21 -2.81 3.03
N LEU A 170 24.02 -3.34 4.24
CA LEU A 170 25.05 -3.26 5.29
C LEU A 170 26.32 -4.04 4.96
N SER A 171 26.24 -5.08 4.12
CA SER A 171 27.39 -5.88 3.70
C SER A 171 28.26 -5.18 2.67
N GLY A 172 27.71 -4.19 1.96
CA GLY A 172 28.38 -3.52 0.84
C GLY A 172 28.64 -4.43 -0.37
N LEU A 173 27.97 -5.58 -0.44
CA LEU A 173 28.02 -6.49 -1.58
C LEU A 173 27.03 -6.00 -2.64
N HIS A 174 27.56 -5.37 -3.70
CA HIS A 174 26.84 -4.98 -4.91
C HIS A 174 27.60 -5.46 -6.15
#